data_AF-A0A1K2ISE1-F1
#
_entry.id   AF-A0A1K2ISE1-F1
#
_cell.length_a   1.000
_cell.length_b   1.000
_cell.length_c   1.000
_cell.angle_alpha   90.00
_cell.angle_beta   90.00
_cell.angle_gamma   90.00
#
_symmetry.space_group_name_H-M   'P 1'
#
loop_
_entity.id
_entity.type
_entity.pdbx_description
1 polymer ?
#
loop_
_entity_poly.entity_id
_entity_poly.type
_entity_poly.pdbx_seq_one_letter_code
_entity_poly.pdbx_strand_id
1 'polypeptide(L)'
;DGIQLFTKLRKNMKNHIMKMEDKILLRKRAIIETINDELKNHCQVEHTRHRSVNNFMINILGSLTAYCFFPKKPSLNLKKVNDGQLFLNFA
;
A
#
# COMPACT_ATOMS: atom_id res chain seq x y z
N ASP A 1 -18.53 -4.75 -20.92
CA ASP A 1 -17.25 -4.46 -20.24
C ASP A 1 -17.45 -4.26 -18.75
N GLY A 2 -17.01 -5.23 -17.94
CA GLY A 2 -17.12 -5.18 -16.49
C GLY A 2 -15.75 -4.97 -15.85
N ILE A 3 -15.68 -4.16 -14.79
CA ILE A 3 -14.47 -4.00 -13.98
C ILE A 3 -14.37 -5.20 -13.04
N GLN A 4 -13.27 -5.96 -13.13
CA GLN A 4 -13.00 -7.05 -12.20
C GLN A 4 -12.42 -6.50 -10.89
N LEU A 5 -13.13 -6.71 -9.79
CA LEU A 5 -12.71 -6.28 -8.46
C LEU A 5 -11.98 -7.41 -7.72
N PHE A 6 -10.77 -7.13 -7.23
CA PHE A 6 -9.99 -8.03 -6.38
C PHE A 6 -10.01 -7.50 -4.94
N THR A 7 -10.53 -8.30 -4.00
CA THR A 7 -10.70 -7.91 -2.58
C THR A 7 -10.25 -9.02 -1.63
N LYS A 8 -9.85 -8.66 -0.40
CA LYS A 8 -9.56 -9.64 0.65
C LYS A 8 -10.84 -10.35 1.07
N LEU A 9 -10.77 -11.65 1.31
CA LEU A 9 -11.88 -12.44 1.83
C LEU A 9 -12.30 -11.93 3.23
N ARG A 10 -13.60 -11.71 3.43
CA ARG A 10 -14.19 -11.30 4.72
C ARG A 10 -15.07 -12.42 5.30
N LYS A 11 -15.32 -12.39 6.62
CA LYS A 11 -16.04 -13.43 7.38
C LYS A 11 -17.42 -13.84 6.80
N ASN A 12 -18.09 -12.96 6.06
CA ASN A 12 -19.42 -13.20 5.46
C ASN A 12 -19.40 -13.34 3.93
N MET A 13 -18.23 -13.57 3.31
CA MET A 13 -18.10 -13.77 1.86
C MET A 13 -18.09 -15.26 1.52
N LYS A 14 -18.69 -15.61 0.37
CA LYS A 14 -18.52 -16.95 -0.21
C LYS A 14 -17.04 -17.20 -0.47
N ASN A 15 -16.55 -18.34 0.00
CA ASN A 15 -15.17 -18.71 -0.18
C ASN A 15 -14.93 -18.99 -1.68
N HIS A 16 -13.87 -18.43 -2.24
CA HIS A 16 -13.46 -18.68 -3.61
C HIS A 16 -11.94 -18.83 -3.67
N ILE A 17 -11.47 -19.63 -4.64
CA ILE A 17 -10.05 -19.81 -4.87
C ILE A 17 -9.51 -18.52 -5.50
N MET A 18 -8.72 -17.77 -4.73
CA MET A 18 -8.06 -16.55 -5.20
C MET A 18 -6.82 -16.92 -6.00
N LYS A 19 -6.65 -16.30 -7.17
CA LYS A 19 -5.45 -16.49 -7.98
C LYS A 19 -4.22 -15.92 -7.27
N MET A 20 -3.05 -16.50 -7.55
CA MET A 20 -1.79 -16.05 -6.96
C MET A 20 -1.47 -14.58 -7.32
N GLU A 21 -1.81 -14.17 -8.55
CA GLU A 21 -1.68 -12.78 -9.03
C GLU A 21 -2.49 -11.80 -8.17
N ASP A 22 -3.77 -12.09 -7.93
CA ASP A 22 -4.67 -11.27 -7.10
C ASP A 22 -4.13 -11.16 -5.66
N LYS A 23 -3.58 -12.26 -5.14
CA LYS A 23 -3.00 -12.30 -3.79
C LYS A 23 -1.75 -11.43 -3.68
N ILE A 24 -0.91 -11.37 -4.71
CA ILE A 24 0.25 -10.49 -4.76
C ILE A 24 -0.19 -9.02 -4.88
N LEU A 25 -1.18 -8.72 -5.71
CA LEU A 25 -1.75 -7.37 -5.86
C LEU A 25 -2.33 -6.85 -4.54
N LEU A 26 -3.09 -7.69 -3.82
CA LEU A 26 -3.63 -7.32 -2.50
C LEU A 26 -2.56 -7.04 -1.45
N ARG A 27 -1.41 -7.73 -1.53
CA ARG A 27 -0.27 -7.47 -0.65
C ARG A 27 0.45 -6.18 -1.00
N LYS A 28 0.68 -5.91 -2.29
CA LYS A 28 1.24 -4.62 -2.75
C LYS A 28 0.35 -3.46 -2.30
N ARG A 29 -0.97 -3.61 -2.41
CA ARG A 29 -1.95 -2.64 -1.89
C ARG A 29 -1.78 -2.43 -0.38
N ALA A 30 -1.58 -3.49 0.39
CA ALA A 30 -1.37 -3.37 1.84
C ALA A 30 -0.11 -2.56 2.20
N ILE A 31 0.97 -2.63 1.41
CA ILE A 31 2.13 -1.72 1.60
C ILE A 31 1.68 -0.28 1.41
N ILE A 32 0.99 0.02 0.32
CA ILE A 32 0.56 1.40 -0.01
C ILE A 32 -0.35 1.96 1.09
N GLU A 33 -1.28 1.15 1.59
CA GLU A 33 -2.15 1.51 2.72
C GLU A 33 -1.32 1.79 3.99
N THR A 34 -0.31 0.95 4.28
CA THR A 34 0.59 1.15 5.44
C THR A 34 1.37 2.45 5.33
N ILE A 35 1.95 2.74 4.16
CA ILE A 35 2.69 4.00 3.93
C ILE A 35 1.76 5.21 4.09
N ASN A 36 0.54 5.13 3.56
CA ASN A 36 -0.43 6.20 3.71
C ASN A 36 -0.80 6.43 5.18
N ASP A 37 -0.97 5.38 5.96
CA ASP A 37 -1.25 5.50 7.40
C ASP A 37 -0.03 6.05 8.17
N GLU A 38 1.20 5.69 7.79
CA GLU A 38 2.41 6.29 8.37
C GLU A 38 2.55 7.78 8.03
N LEU A 39 2.28 8.17 6.78
CA LEU A 39 2.30 9.59 6.37
C LEU A 39 1.23 10.40 7.09
N LYS A 40 0.04 9.84 7.29
CA LYS A 40 -1.02 10.48 8.07
C LYS A 40 -0.64 10.64 9.54
N ASN A 41 -0.19 9.58 10.20
CA ASN A 41 0.07 9.60 11.63
C ASN A 41 1.37 10.34 11.99
N HIS A 42 2.44 10.12 11.23
CA HIS A 42 3.75 10.68 11.56
C HIS A 42 3.97 12.07 10.96
N CYS A 43 3.53 12.28 9.70
CA CYS A 43 3.67 13.58 9.04
C CYS A 43 2.41 14.46 9.18
N GLN A 44 1.38 13.99 9.90
CA GLN A 44 0.15 14.73 10.23
C GLN A 44 -0.56 15.35 9.03
N VAL A 45 -0.40 14.76 7.83
CA VAL A 45 -0.88 15.32 6.56
C VAL A 45 -2.40 15.56 6.60
N GLU A 46 -3.16 14.69 7.27
CA GLU A 46 -4.61 14.83 7.40
C GLU A 46 -5.05 15.88 8.44
N HIS A 47 -4.21 16.18 9.42
CA HIS A 47 -4.53 17.13 10.51
C HIS A 47 -4.17 18.57 10.16
N THR A 48 -3.39 18.79 9.10
CA THR A 48 -3.15 20.14 8.58
C THR A 48 -4.41 20.68 7.87
N ARG A 49 -5.03 21.71 8.46
CA ARG A 49 -6.10 22.47 7.80
C ARG A 49 -5.53 23.29 6.64
N HIS A 50 -5.56 22.72 5.43
CA HIS A 50 -5.07 23.38 4.24
C HIS A 50 -6.05 24.46 3.75
N ARG A 51 -5.69 25.74 3.93
CA ARG A 51 -6.46 26.89 3.43
C ARG A 51 -6.24 27.16 1.93
N SER A 52 -5.26 26.49 1.31
CA SER A 52 -4.90 26.61 -0.10
C SER A 52 -4.31 25.30 -0.65
N VAL A 53 -4.60 24.97 -1.91
CA VAL A 53 -4.08 23.76 -2.58
C VAL A 53 -2.55 23.78 -2.71
N ASN A 54 -1.94 24.95 -2.94
CA ASN A 54 -0.48 25.07 -3.07
C ASN A 54 0.24 24.65 -1.78
N ASN A 55 -0.24 25.10 -0.61
CA ASN A 55 0.32 24.69 0.67
C ASN A 55 0.10 23.19 0.95
N PHE A 56 -0.98 22.60 0.45
CA PHE A 56 -1.20 21.16 0.53
C PHE A 56 -0.14 20.38 -0.27
N MET A 57 0.15 20.81 -1.50
CA MET A 57 1.18 20.17 -2.34
C MET A 57 2.57 20.24 -1.71
N ILE A 58 2.94 21.38 -1.14
CA ILE A 58 4.22 21.54 -0.44
C ILE A 58 4.27 20.65 0.82
N ASN A 59 3.17 20.55 1.56
CA ASN A 59 3.09 19.66 2.72
C ASN A 59 3.24 18.18 2.34
N ILE A 60 2.61 17.74 1.25
CA ILE A 60 2.80 16.38 0.72
C ILE A 60 4.28 16.15 0.36
N LEU A 61 4.90 17.09 -0.37
CA LEU A 61 6.29 16.95 -0.76
C LEU A 61 7.23 16.89 0.45
N GLY A 62 6.96 17.71 1.47
CA GLY A 62 7.66 17.68 2.75
C GLY A 62 7.48 16.35 3.48
N SER A 63 6.25 15.82 3.54
CA SER A 63 5.96 14.52 4.17
C SER A 63 6.65 13.36 3.47
N LEU A 64 6.72 13.38 2.13
CA LEU A 64 7.41 12.36 1.35
C LEU A 64 8.93 12.45 1.56
N THR A 65 9.46 13.67 1.63
CA THR A 65 10.88 13.90 1.92
C THR A 65 11.23 13.41 3.33
N ALA A 66 10.40 13.70 4.33
CA ALA A 66 10.59 13.20 5.70
C ALA A 66 10.54 11.67 5.76
N TYR A 67 9.59 11.05 5.05
CA TYR A 67 9.48 9.61 4.95
C TYR A 67 10.74 8.94 4.34
N CYS A 68 11.43 9.61 3.40
CA CYS A 68 12.70 9.10 2.87
C CYS A 68 13.76 8.89 3.96
N PHE A 69 13.75 9.70 5.02
CA PHE A 69 14.67 9.63 6.16
C PHE A 69 14.22 8.64 7.26
N PHE A 70 13.06 7.99 7.12
CA PHE A 70 12.62 7.04 8.14
C PHE A 70 13.49 5.77 8.14
N PRO A 71 13.84 5.25 9.34
CA PRO A 71 14.71 4.09 9.46
C PRO A 71 14.02 2.77 9.06
N LYS A 72 12.68 2.72 9.13
CA LYS A 72 11.90 1.52 8.84
C LYS A 72 10.97 1.78 7.66
N LYS A 73 11.19 1.04 6.57
CA LYS A 73 10.34 1.09 5.38
C LYS A 73 9.57 -0.23 5.28
N PRO A 74 8.23 -0.22 5.17
CA PRO A 74 7.46 -1.45 5.00
C PRO A 74 7.84 -2.12 3.67
N SER A 75 8.29 -3.37 3.76
CA SER A 75 8.67 -4.19 2.61
C SER A 75 7.91 -5.51 2.60
N LEU A 76 7.53 -5.98 1.42
CA LEU A 76 7.04 -7.35 1.25
C LEU A 76 8.21 -8.29 0.99
N ASN A 77 8.26 -9.39 1.75
CA ASN A 77 9.16 -10.51 1.48
C ASN A 77 8.67 -11.31 0.25
N LEU A 78 8.91 -10.79 -0.95
CA LEU A 78 8.64 -11.49 -2.21
C LEU A 78 9.91 -12.22 -2.68
N LYS A 79 9.81 -13.52 -2.97
CA LYS A 79 10.88 -14.23 -3.68
C LYS A 79 10.64 -14.10 -5.17
N LYS A 80 11.57 -13.47 -5.88
CA LYS A 80 11.58 -13.43 -7.34
C LYS A 80 12.25 -14.73 -7.81
N VAL A 81 11.48 -15.60 -8.47
CA VAL A 81 12.07 -16.79 -9.12
C VAL A 81 12.43 -16.38 -10.55
N ASN A 82 13.55 -16.91 -11.04
CA ASN A 82 14.24 -16.44 -12.25
C ASN A 82 13.44 -16.58 -13.56
N ASP A 83 12.23 -17.16 -13.52
CA ASP A 83 11.34 -17.35 -14.68
C ASP A 83 10.37 -16.18 -14.90
N GLY A 84 10.65 -15.00 -14.32
CA GLY A 84 9.77 -13.82 -14.38
C GLY A 84 8.54 -13.89 -13.47
N GLN A 85 8.37 -14.98 -12.72
CA GLN A 85 7.26 -15.18 -11.80
C GLN A 85 7.61 -14.78 -10.36
N LEU A 86 6.70 -14.03 -9.72
CA LEU A 86 6.82 -13.63 -8.31
C LEU A 86 6.12 -14.67 -7.44
N PHE A 87 6.86 -15.29 -6.52
CA PHE A 87 6.30 -16.24 -5.58
C PHE A 87 6.19 -15.63 -4.18
N LEU A 88 5.10 -15.98 -3.50
CA LEU A 88 4.91 -15.64 -2.11
C LEU A 88 5.63 -16.71 -1.28
N ASN A 89 6.59 -16.29 -0.46
CA ASN A 89 7.12 -17.16 0.58
C ASN A 89 5.99 -17.45 1.56
N PHE A 90 5.62 -18.73 1.67
CA PHE A 90 4.85 -19.23 2.79
C PHE A 90 5.88 -19.66 3.82
N ALA A 91 6.20 -18.76 4.76
CA ALA A 91 6.80 -19.15 6.02
C ALA A 91 5.72 -19.80 6.89
#